data_AF-A0A1H3YH39-F1
#
_entry.id   AF-A0A1H3YH39-F1
#
_cell.length_a   1.000
_cell.length_b   1.000
_cell.length_c   1.000
_cell.angle_alpha   90.00
_cell.angle_beta   90.00
_cell.angle_gamma   90.00
#
_symmetry.space_group_name_H-M   'P 1'
#
loop_
_entity.id
_entity.type
_entity.pdbx_description
1 polymer ?
#
loop_
_entity_poly.entity_id
_entity_poly.type
_entity_poly.pdbx_seq_one_letter_code
_entity_poly.pdbx_strand_id
1 'polypeptide(L)'
;MKTKLTITLVSLCLVFFLFNCSSENEKESNENLTTLSKDDLKIEKNKDLNTYASNLRGKILKSDIFKDLNTIKDFEIKYVDLYKSDYLYGKALDSDGNHVVFRQKIEVSKHKDGSQTLRLLPIGEKCTGVNCSKCSFANDGGCDCDRAGEPTQSSYCNHSTSTGD
;
A
#
# COMPACT_ATOMS: atom_id res chain seq x y z
N MET A 1 -13.31 80.65 32.86
CA MET A 1 -12.66 80.85 34.17
C MET A 1 -13.02 79.68 35.08
N LYS A 2 -12.01 79.01 35.65
CA LYS A 2 -12.03 78.12 36.85
C LYS A 2 -13.00 76.90 36.73
N THR A 3 -12.63 75.65 37.03
CA THR A 3 -11.60 75.14 37.95
C THR A 3 -11.37 73.66 37.64
N LYS A 4 -10.11 73.25 37.80
CA LYS A 4 -9.64 71.86 37.92
C LYS A 4 -10.26 71.18 39.16
N LEU A 5 -10.32 69.85 39.17
CA LEU A 5 -9.68 68.95 40.18
C LEU A 5 -10.20 67.51 39.96
N THR A 6 -9.40 66.58 39.43
CA THR A 6 -8.45 65.64 40.11
C THR A 6 -9.09 64.34 40.61
N ILE A 7 -8.58 63.19 40.13
CA ILE A 7 -7.75 62.19 40.88
C ILE A 7 -8.66 61.33 41.81
N THR A 8 -8.72 60.00 41.83
CA THR A 8 -7.68 58.95 41.84
C THR A 8 -8.35 57.56 41.77
N LEU A 9 -7.69 56.65 41.06
CA LEU A 9 -7.29 55.27 41.44
C LEU A 9 -8.24 54.23 42.11
N VAL A 10 -8.14 53.04 41.50
CA VAL A 10 -8.02 51.67 42.08
C VAL A 10 -9.32 50.92 42.43
N SER A 11 -9.53 49.81 41.71
CA SER A 11 -9.59 48.45 42.25
C SER A 11 -9.98 47.49 41.11
N LEU A 12 -9.06 46.77 40.46
CA LEU A 12 -8.62 45.41 40.80
C LEU A 12 -9.77 44.42 41.13
N CYS A 13 -10.27 43.73 40.09
CA CYS A 13 -10.80 42.36 40.10
C CYS A 13 -10.68 41.87 38.64
N LEU A 14 -9.60 41.21 38.21
CA LEU A 14 -9.34 39.77 38.30
C LEU A 14 -10.54 38.88 37.93
N VAL A 15 -10.30 38.06 36.89
CA VAL A 15 -10.75 36.66 36.69
C VAL A 15 -11.74 36.42 35.54
N PHE A 16 -11.17 35.82 34.48
CA PHE A 16 -11.70 34.79 33.56
C PHE A 16 -13.03 35.06 32.82
N PHE A 17 -12.96 35.10 31.49
CA PHE A 17 -13.47 33.99 30.67
C PHE A 17 -12.86 34.07 29.26
N LEU A 18 -12.11 33.02 28.94
CA LEU A 18 -11.76 32.62 27.57
C LEU A 18 -13.06 32.29 26.82
N PHE A 19 -13.20 32.73 25.57
CA PHE A 19 -13.43 31.87 24.39
C PHE A 19 -13.65 32.73 23.14
N ASN A 20 -12.67 32.67 22.25
CA ASN A 20 -12.76 32.97 20.83
C ASN A 20 -13.57 31.85 20.13
N CYS A 21 -14.48 32.22 19.24
CA CYS A 21 -14.41 31.85 17.82
C CYS A 21 -15.54 32.51 17.02
N SER A 22 -15.14 33.39 16.11
CA SER A 22 -15.94 33.91 15.02
C SER A 22 -16.25 32.78 14.03
N SER A 23 -17.51 32.63 13.62
CA SER A 23 -17.90 31.77 12.50
C SER A 23 -18.67 32.61 11.50
N GLU A 24 -18.00 33.04 10.43
CA GLU A 24 -18.65 33.45 9.19
C GLU A 24 -18.58 32.31 8.17
N ASN A 25 -19.66 32.20 7.43
CA ASN A 25 -19.98 31.15 6.48
C ASN A 25 -19.12 31.22 5.22
N GLU A 26 -18.65 30.07 4.74
CA GLU A 26 -18.49 29.81 3.30
C GLU A 26 -19.06 28.43 2.96
N LYS A 27 -20.08 28.43 2.11
CA LYS A 27 -20.56 27.28 1.34
C LYS A 27 -19.76 27.24 0.05
N GLU A 28 -19.08 26.14 -0.23
CA GLU A 28 -19.02 25.42 -1.52
C GLU A 28 -17.79 24.52 -1.59
N SER A 29 -18.03 23.22 -1.54
CA SER A 29 -17.58 22.25 -2.56
C SER A 29 -17.88 20.86 -2.02
N ASN A 30 -18.98 20.31 -2.52
CA ASN A 30 -19.34 18.92 -2.30
C ASN A 30 -18.44 18.07 -3.22
N GLU A 31 -17.14 18.01 -2.91
CA GLU A 31 -16.31 16.93 -3.44
C GLU A 31 -16.70 15.66 -2.71
N ASN A 32 -17.29 14.75 -3.48
CA ASN A 32 -17.61 13.40 -3.07
C ASN A 32 -16.29 12.67 -2.77
N LEU A 33 -15.73 12.92 -1.60
CA LEU A 33 -14.55 12.26 -1.07
C LEU A 33 -14.99 10.85 -0.71
N THR A 34 -15.08 9.98 -1.71
CA THR A 34 -15.18 8.53 -1.49
C THR A 34 -13.97 8.14 -0.66
N THR A 35 -14.20 7.96 0.63
CA THR A 35 -13.22 7.46 1.59
C THR A 35 -12.74 6.12 1.03
N LEU A 36 -11.51 6.07 0.54
CA LEU A 36 -10.90 4.83 0.04
C LEU A 36 -11.01 3.77 1.14
N SER A 37 -11.38 2.55 0.76
CA SER A 37 -11.34 1.44 1.70
C SER A 37 -9.93 1.28 2.26
N LYS A 38 -9.78 0.79 3.49
CA LYS A 38 -8.46 0.53 4.10
C LYS A 38 -7.57 -0.39 3.25
N ASP A 39 -8.18 -1.17 2.35
CA ASP A 39 -7.47 -2.10 1.47
C ASP A 39 -7.14 -1.50 0.10
N ASP A 40 -7.71 -0.35 -0.22
CA ASP A 40 -7.43 0.37 -1.46
C ASP A 40 -6.15 1.20 -1.35
N LEU A 41 -5.44 1.35 -2.46
CA LEU A 41 -4.26 2.20 -2.63
C LEU A 41 -4.47 3.11 -3.83
N LYS A 42 -4.48 4.42 -3.62
CA LYS A 42 -4.46 5.39 -4.72
C LYS A 42 -3.03 5.53 -5.26
N ILE A 43 -2.87 5.31 -6.56
CA ILE A 43 -1.64 5.49 -7.32
C ILE A 43 -1.84 6.70 -8.23
N GLU A 44 -0.98 7.70 -8.06
CA GLU A 44 -1.01 8.90 -8.89
C GLU A 44 -0.58 8.58 -10.33
N LYS A 45 -1.11 9.36 -11.27
CA LYS A 45 -0.74 9.25 -12.68
C LYS A 45 0.78 9.37 -12.84
N ASN A 46 1.39 8.48 -13.61
CA ASN A 46 2.83 8.44 -13.92
C ASN A 46 3.76 8.22 -12.71
N LYS A 47 3.25 7.88 -11.53
CA LYS A 47 4.12 7.47 -10.41
C LYS A 47 4.48 6.00 -10.52
N ASP A 48 5.73 5.70 -10.18
CA ASP A 48 6.22 4.33 -10.05
C ASP A 48 5.61 3.66 -8.81
N LEU A 49 5.10 2.43 -8.97
CA LEU A 49 4.55 1.59 -7.90
C LEU A 49 5.52 1.44 -6.72
N ASN A 50 6.82 1.38 -6.98
CA ASN A 50 7.85 1.22 -5.97
C ASN A 50 7.93 2.43 -5.01
N THR A 51 7.40 3.60 -5.40
CA THR A 51 7.21 4.76 -4.50
C THR A 51 6.26 4.42 -3.35
N TYR A 52 5.35 3.47 -3.55
CA TYR A 52 4.36 3.02 -2.57
C TYR A 52 4.78 1.74 -1.83
N ALA A 53 6.05 1.33 -1.92
CA ALA A 53 6.55 0.04 -1.42
C ALA A 53 6.19 -0.24 0.05
N SER A 54 6.29 0.75 0.94
CA SER A 54 5.94 0.57 2.36
C SER A 54 4.45 0.26 2.56
N ASN A 55 3.57 0.97 1.85
CA ASN A 55 2.12 0.74 1.89
C ASN A 55 1.76 -0.61 1.28
N LEU A 56 2.34 -0.95 0.13
CA LEU A 56 2.13 -2.23 -0.54
C LEU A 56 2.59 -3.39 0.34
N ARG A 57 3.79 -3.31 0.92
CA ARG A 57 4.30 -4.30 1.88
C ARG A 57 3.33 -4.52 3.04
N GLY A 58 2.86 -3.44 3.67
CA GLY A 58 1.93 -3.53 4.80
C GLY A 58 0.60 -4.21 4.42
N LYS A 59 0.12 -4.04 3.20
CA LYS A 59 -1.10 -4.70 2.70
C LYS A 59 -0.85 -6.16 2.30
N ILE A 60 0.25 -6.45 1.59
CA ILE A 60 0.63 -7.79 1.14
C ILE A 60 0.80 -8.74 2.33
N LEU A 61 1.48 -8.29 3.39
CA LEU A 61 1.73 -9.10 4.59
C LEU A 61 0.47 -9.44 5.40
N LYS A 62 -0.69 -8.86 5.08
CA LYS A 62 -1.97 -9.29 5.67
C LYS A 62 -2.43 -10.64 5.13
N SER A 63 -1.95 -11.03 3.95
CA SER A 63 -2.30 -12.31 3.32
C SER A 63 -1.49 -13.44 3.95
N ASP A 64 -2.16 -14.52 4.37
CA ASP A 64 -1.51 -15.64 5.06
C ASP A 64 -0.41 -16.31 4.25
N ILE A 65 -0.54 -16.35 2.92
CA ILE A 65 0.47 -16.92 2.01
C ILE A 65 1.75 -16.07 1.94
N PHE A 66 1.68 -14.79 2.33
CA PHE A 66 2.78 -13.84 2.20
C PHE A 66 3.36 -13.35 3.53
N LYS A 67 2.82 -13.78 4.67
CA LYS A 67 3.21 -13.28 6.01
C LYS A 67 4.67 -13.53 6.40
N ASP A 68 5.29 -14.53 5.78
CA ASP A 68 6.69 -14.93 5.98
C ASP A 68 7.67 -14.18 5.06
N LEU A 69 7.17 -13.36 4.13
CA LEU A 69 8.00 -12.65 3.19
C LEU A 69 8.71 -11.45 3.84
N ASN A 70 9.98 -11.28 3.48
CA ASN A 70 10.78 -10.13 3.82
C ASN A 70 11.41 -9.53 2.55
N THR A 71 12.01 -8.34 2.69
CA THR A 71 12.72 -7.66 1.59
C THR A 71 11.85 -7.50 0.31
N ILE A 72 10.54 -7.26 0.51
CA ILE A 72 9.56 -7.12 -0.59
C ILE A 72 9.86 -5.88 -1.43
N LYS A 73 10.01 -6.06 -2.75
CA LYS A 73 10.39 -5.01 -3.72
C LYS A 73 9.99 -5.37 -5.15
N ASP A 74 10.39 -4.52 -6.10
CA ASP A 74 10.25 -4.70 -7.55
C ASP A 74 8.80 -4.92 -7.98
N PHE A 75 7.93 -3.99 -7.59
CA PHE A 75 6.49 -4.09 -7.87
C PHE A 75 6.16 -3.79 -9.33
N GLU A 76 5.31 -4.62 -9.91
CA GLU A 76 4.84 -4.46 -11.29
C GLU A 76 3.40 -4.99 -11.41
N ILE A 77 2.56 -4.35 -12.22
CA ILE A 77 1.23 -4.89 -12.55
C ILE A 77 1.31 -5.60 -13.89
N LYS A 78 0.84 -6.85 -13.94
CA LYS A 78 0.74 -7.63 -15.18
C LYS A 78 -0.62 -8.30 -15.29
N TYR A 79 -1.09 -8.38 -16.53
CA TYR A 79 -2.21 -9.23 -16.88
C TYR A 79 -1.76 -10.68 -17.00
N VAL A 80 -2.47 -11.60 -16.36
CA VAL A 80 -2.19 -13.03 -16.41
C VAL A 80 -3.24 -13.71 -17.28
N ASP A 81 -2.82 -14.14 -18.47
CA ASP A 81 -3.71 -14.71 -19.48
C ASP A 81 -4.44 -15.97 -19.02
N LEU A 82 -3.77 -16.83 -18.24
CA LEU A 82 -4.33 -18.07 -17.71
C LEU A 82 -5.59 -17.82 -16.86
N TYR A 83 -5.59 -16.72 -16.09
CA TYR A 83 -6.69 -16.38 -15.17
C TYR A 83 -7.56 -15.22 -15.64
N LYS A 84 -7.21 -14.63 -16.78
CA LYS A 84 -7.86 -13.46 -17.36
C LYS A 84 -8.04 -12.29 -16.38
N SER A 85 -7.01 -12.01 -15.59
CA SER A 85 -7.05 -11.00 -14.53
C SER A 85 -5.71 -10.27 -14.37
N ASP A 86 -5.77 -9.04 -13.84
CA ASP A 86 -4.60 -8.29 -13.42
C ASP A 86 -4.08 -8.79 -12.06
N TYR A 87 -2.75 -8.80 -11.93
CA TYR A 87 -2.03 -9.17 -10.74
C TYR A 87 -0.94 -8.14 -10.43
N LEU A 88 -0.75 -7.85 -9.14
CA LEU A 88 0.43 -7.18 -8.62
C LEU A 88 1.52 -8.21 -8.37
N TYR A 89 2.59 -8.13 -9.15
CA TYR A 89 3.81 -8.91 -8.98
C TYR A 89 4.79 -8.22 -8.05
N GLY A 90 5.65 -9.01 -7.41
CA GLY A 90 6.83 -8.51 -6.72
C GLY A 90 7.84 -9.62 -6.46
N LYS A 91 8.98 -9.21 -5.89
CA LYS A 91 10.05 -10.10 -5.43
C LYS A 91 10.25 -9.94 -3.94
N ALA A 92 10.67 -11.01 -3.29
CA ALA A 92 10.94 -11.04 -1.86
C ALA A 92 12.01 -12.09 -1.54
N LEU A 93 12.36 -12.20 -0.26
CA LEU A 93 12.95 -13.41 0.31
C LEU A 93 11.97 -14.00 1.32
N ASP A 94 12.03 -15.31 1.55
CA ASP A 94 11.35 -15.94 2.68
C ASP A 94 12.20 -15.88 3.97
N SER A 95 11.71 -16.49 5.05
CA SER A 95 12.40 -16.54 6.35
C SER A 95 13.76 -17.23 6.29
N ASP A 96 13.95 -18.13 5.32
CA ASP A 96 15.17 -18.93 5.15
C ASP A 96 16.15 -18.26 4.17
N GLY A 97 15.78 -17.09 3.63
CA GLY A 97 16.60 -16.32 2.69
C GLY A 97 16.46 -16.78 1.24
N ASN A 98 15.52 -17.67 0.94
CA ASN A 98 15.28 -18.13 -0.43
C ASN A 98 14.64 -17.03 -1.27
N HIS A 99 14.96 -17.01 -2.56
CA HIS A 99 14.33 -16.07 -3.49
C HIS A 99 12.87 -16.41 -3.74
N VAL A 100 12.01 -15.40 -3.64
CA VAL A 100 10.57 -15.53 -3.89
C VAL A 100 10.16 -14.55 -4.99
N VAL A 101 9.38 -15.05 -5.96
CA VAL A 101 8.52 -14.22 -6.81
C VAL A 101 7.08 -14.48 -6.41
N PHE A 102 6.28 -13.43 -6.25
CA PHE A 102 4.88 -13.57 -5.88
C PHE A 102 4.00 -12.73 -6.79
N ARG A 103 2.73 -13.10 -6.85
CA ARG A 103 1.68 -12.30 -7.47
C ARG A 103 0.40 -12.35 -6.65
N GLN A 104 -0.22 -11.20 -6.43
CA GLN A 104 -1.52 -11.05 -5.76
C GLN A 104 -2.52 -10.54 -6.79
N LYS A 105 -3.70 -11.17 -6.87
CA LYS A 105 -4.78 -10.68 -7.74
C LYS A 105 -5.22 -9.29 -7.28
N ILE A 106 -5.50 -8.41 -8.23
CA ILE A 106 -5.91 -7.04 -7.95
C ILE A 106 -7.12 -6.62 -8.78
N GLU A 107 -7.84 -5.61 -8.29
CA GLU A 107 -8.78 -4.82 -9.07
C GLU A 107 -8.21 -3.43 -9.30
N VAL A 108 -8.28 -2.94 -10.54
CA VAL A 108 -7.77 -1.62 -10.93
C VAL A 108 -8.93 -0.75 -11.39
N SER A 109 -9.19 0.33 -10.66
CA SER A 109 -10.17 1.36 -11.04
C SER A 109 -9.45 2.61 -11.52
N LYS A 110 -9.69 3.02 -12.77
CA LYS A 110 -9.08 4.23 -13.34
C LYS A 110 -9.98 5.45 -13.10
N HIS A 111 -9.38 6.54 -12.67
CA HIS A 111 -10.07 7.80 -12.40
C HIS A 111 -9.94 8.79 -13.56
N LYS A 112 -10.82 9.79 -13.61
CA LYS A 112 -10.82 10.84 -14.65
C LYS A 112 -9.56 11.70 -14.63
N ASP A 113 -8.95 11.89 -13.45
CA ASP A 113 -7.67 12.59 -13.28
C ASP A 113 -6.45 11.78 -13.80
N GLY A 114 -6.69 10.54 -14.26
CA GLY A 114 -5.68 9.60 -14.73
C GLY A 114 -4.95 8.86 -13.61
N SER A 115 -5.29 9.11 -12.34
CA SER A 115 -4.88 8.27 -11.21
C SER A 115 -5.62 6.93 -11.25
N GLN A 116 -5.16 5.98 -10.44
CA GLN A 116 -5.74 4.65 -10.34
C GLN A 116 -5.92 4.27 -8.88
N THR A 117 -6.98 3.53 -8.56
CA THR A 117 -7.09 2.83 -7.29
C THR A 117 -6.77 1.36 -7.52
N LEU A 118 -5.84 0.84 -6.74
CA LEU A 118 -5.50 -0.58 -6.65
C LEU A 118 -6.15 -1.18 -5.41
N ARG A 119 -6.92 -2.25 -5.59
CA ARG A 119 -7.42 -3.07 -4.50
C ARG A 119 -6.78 -4.45 -4.55
N LEU A 120 -6.16 -4.87 -3.45
CA LEU A 120 -5.56 -6.20 -3.33
C LEU A 120 -6.65 -7.19 -2.88
N LEU A 121 -6.86 -8.25 -3.65
CA LEU A 121 -7.78 -9.33 -3.32
C LEU A 121 -7.06 -10.42 -2.51
N PRO A 122 -7.75 -11.28 -1.76
CA PRO A 122 -7.12 -12.33 -0.94
C PRO A 122 -6.53 -13.51 -1.74
N ILE A 123 -6.63 -13.48 -3.07
CA ILE A 123 -6.18 -14.56 -3.97
C ILE A 123 -4.77 -14.25 -4.47
N GLY A 124 -3.79 -15.08 -4.12
CA GLY A 124 -2.39 -14.86 -4.49
C GLY A 124 -1.61 -16.15 -4.53
N GLU A 125 -0.39 -16.06 -5.05
CA GLU A 125 0.51 -17.19 -5.17
C GLU A 125 1.97 -16.73 -5.14
N LYS A 126 2.85 -17.65 -4.77
CA LYS A 126 4.30 -17.45 -4.74
C LYS A 126 5.06 -18.65 -5.28
N CYS A 127 6.21 -18.37 -5.87
CA CYS A 127 7.23 -19.33 -6.24
C CYS A 127 8.48 -19.08 -5.40
N THR A 128 8.87 -20.06 -4.59
CA THR A 128 10.03 -19.98 -3.69
C THR A 128 11.13 -20.90 -4.16
N GLY A 129 12.35 -20.38 -4.35
CA GLY A 129 13.47 -21.14 -4.88
C GLY A 129 14.24 -21.92 -3.83
N VAL A 130 14.27 -23.25 -3.95
CA VAL A 130 15.18 -24.11 -3.18
C VAL A 130 16.43 -24.33 -4.00
N ASN A 131 17.57 -23.81 -3.53
CA ASN A 131 18.84 -23.74 -4.29
C ASN A 131 18.62 -23.20 -5.73
N CYS A 132 17.65 -22.30 -5.89
CA CYS A 132 17.35 -21.64 -7.15
C CYS A 132 17.46 -20.13 -6.94
N SER A 133 18.35 -19.50 -7.70
CA SER A 133 18.63 -18.06 -7.60
C SER A 133 17.65 -17.21 -8.41
N LYS A 134 16.82 -17.84 -9.25
CA LYS A 134 15.84 -17.16 -10.10
C LYS A 134 14.64 -18.07 -10.36
N CYS A 135 13.59 -17.90 -9.57
CA CYS A 135 12.28 -18.48 -9.87
C CYS A 135 11.46 -17.53 -10.76
N SER A 136 10.64 -18.12 -11.63
CA SER A 136 9.64 -17.43 -12.43
C SER A 136 8.32 -18.20 -12.40
N PHE A 137 7.22 -17.53 -12.76
CA PHE A 137 5.94 -18.21 -12.95
C PHE A 137 5.91 -18.80 -14.37
N ALA A 138 5.58 -20.08 -14.48
CA ALA A 138 5.36 -20.72 -15.77
C ALA A 138 4.07 -20.20 -16.43
N ASN A 139 4.00 -20.31 -17.76
CA ASN A 139 2.87 -19.76 -18.54
C ASN A 139 1.54 -20.50 -18.29
N ASP A 140 1.61 -21.79 -17.99
CA ASP A 140 0.50 -22.70 -17.69
C ASP A 140 0.15 -22.76 -16.19
N GLY A 141 0.82 -21.95 -15.37
CA GLY A 141 0.73 -22.01 -13.91
C GLY A 141 1.86 -22.86 -13.33
N GLY A 142 2.16 -22.66 -12.04
CA GLY A 142 3.34 -23.27 -11.44
C GLY A 142 4.59 -22.38 -11.52
N CYS A 143 5.75 -22.99 -11.26
CA CYS A 143 7.01 -22.29 -11.06
C CYS A 143 8.14 -22.94 -11.86
N ASP A 144 8.95 -22.10 -12.51
CA ASP A 144 10.17 -22.51 -13.19
C ASP A 144 11.41 -22.01 -12.44
N CYS A 145 12.45 -22.85 -12.41
CA CYS A 145 13.78 -22.43 -11.95
C CYS A 145 14.65 -22.06 -13.14
N ASP A 146 14.82 -20.77 -13.38
CA ASP A 146 15.61 -20.26 -14.51
C ASP A 146 17.13 -20.40 -14.27
N ARG A 147 17.55 -20.50 -13.00
CA ARG A 147 18.98 -20.57 -12.64
C ARG A 147 19.20 -21.33 -11.33
N ALA A 148 19.73 -22.54 -11.47
CA ALA A 148 20.29 -23.32 -10.37
C ALA A 148 21.42 -22.55 -9.66
N GLY A 149 21.49 -22.69 -8.34
CA GLY A 149 22.59 -22.16 -7.53
C GLY A 149 23.80 -23.08 -7.60
N GLU A 150 23.77 -24.15 -6.80
CA GLU A 150 24.84 -25.15 -6.74
C GLU A 150 24.54 -26.37 -7.63
N PRO A 151 25.45 -26.78 -8.53
CA PRO A 151 25.24 -27.95 -9.40
C PRO A 151 25.08 -29.29 -8.68
N THR A 152 25.61 -29.39 -7.45
CA THR A 152 25.62 -30.63 -6.66
C THR A 152 24.38 -30.81 -5.79
N GLN A 153 23.48 -29.82 -5.75
CA GLN A 153 22.25 -29.86 -4.97
C GLN A 153 21.04 -29.73 -5.91
N SER A 154 19.92 -30.36 -5.56
CA SER A 154 18.69 -30.20 -6.32
C SER A 154 18.25 -28.73 -6.34
N SER A 155 17.93 -28.20 -7.51
CA SER A 155 17.38 -26.85 -7.68
C SER A 155 15.96 -26.93 -8.21
N TYR A 156 15.01 -26.32 -7.50
CA TYR A 156 13.61 -26.27 -7.90
C TYR A 156 12.91 -25.06 -7.29
N CYS A 157 11.69 -24.78 -7.76
CA CYS A 157 10.84 -23.73 -7.20
C CYS A 157 9.55 -24.36 -6.65
N ASN A 158 9.23 -24.05 -5.39
CA ASN A 158 7.99 -24.46 -4.74
C ASN A 158 6.87 -23.48 -5.08
N HIS A 159 5.76 -24.01 -5.59
CA HIS A 159 4.55 -23.24 -5.85
C HIS A 159 3.62 -23.30 -4.64
N SER A 160 3.13 -22.15 -4.20
CA SER A 160 2.11 -22.03 -3.17
C SER A 160 1.02 -21.10 -3.65
N THR A 161 -0.24 -21.43 -3.34
CA THR A 161 -1.43 -20.68 -3.77
C THR A 161 -2.38 -20.46 -2.59
N SER A 162 -3.05 -19.31 -2.54
CA SER A 162 -4.24 -19.10 -1.69
C SER A 162 -5.50 -19.09 -2.56
N THR A 163 -6.53 -19.79 -2.11
CA THR A 163 -7.89 -19.65 -2.64
C THR A 163 -8.60 -18.56 -1.85
N GLY A 164 -9.36 -17.70 -2.53
CA GLY A 164 -10.24 -16.74 -1.86
C GLY A 164 -11.51 -17.45 -1.45
N ASP A 165 -11.90 -17.31 -0.18
CA ASP A 165 -13.21 -17.76 0.34
C ASP A 165 -14.34 -16.84 -0.13
#